data_AF-A9FFH6-F1
#
_entry.id   AF-A9FFH6-F1
#
_cell.length_a   1.000
_cell.length_b   1.000
_cell.length_c   1.000
_cell.angle_alpha   90.00
_cell.angle_beta   90.00
_cell.angle_gamma   90.00
#
_symmetry.space_group_name_H-M   'P 1'
#
loop_
_entity.id
_entity.type
_entity.pdbx_description
1 polymer ?
#
loop_
_entity_poly.entity_id
_entity_poly.type
_entity_poly.pdbx_seq_one_letter_code
_entity_poly.pdbx_strand_id
1 'polypeptide(L)'
;MEQARQDSPWPFEVLLGVAHPMRECWVLAGFVPEGKQEEASLAALRKELGFDPAARSHELDASSNTAKKSPKRVLDRITGGEHEREARCWTEPDLGHLRQRGSDNGLAAFLSEVEARLVPVFSDAAFKDDSGAE
;
A
#
# COMPACT_ATOMS: atom_id res chain seq x y z
N MET A 1 1.29 16.88 -8.17
CA MET A 1 1.48 16.45 -6.77
C MET A 1 2.90 16.68 -6.31
N GLU A 2 3.88 16.39 -7.16
CA GLU A 2 5.25 16.90 -6.99
C GLU A 2 5.30 18.40 -6.67
N GLN A 3 4.43 19.18 -7.31
CA GLN A 3 4.20 20.59 -7.02
C GLN A 3 3.93 20.89 -5.53
N ALA A 4 3.06 20.12 -4.86
CA ALA A 4 2.71 20.33 -3.45
C ALA A 4 3.91 20.19 -2.49
N ARG A 5 4.88 19.35 -2.85
CA ARG A 5 6.14 19.21 -2.10
C ARG A 5 7.01 20.47 -2.23
N GLN A 6 6.96 21.14 -3.37
CA GLN A 6 7.77 22.32 -3.70
C GLN A 6 7.05 23.65 -3.41
N ASP A 7 5.76 23.61 -3.06
CA ASP A 7 4.92 24.79 -2.85
C ASP A 7 5.27 25.58 -1.56
N SER A 8 6.20 25.09 -0.74
CA SER A 8 6.72 25.80 0.44
C SER A 8 8.09 25.28 0.86
N PRO A 9 8.98 26.10 1.45
CA PRO A 9 10.19 25.63 2.11
C PRO A 9 9.83 25.00 3.47
N TRP A 10 9.41 23.74 3.44
CA TRP A 10 9.05 23.00 4.65
C TRP A 10 10.28 22.82 5.57
N PRO A 11 10.16 23.03 6.89
CA PRO A 11 11.24 22.80 7.84
C PRO A 11 11.46 21.30 8.17
N PHE A 12 10.78 20.40 7.45
CA PHE A 12 10.80 18.96 7.64
C PHE A 12 10.69 18.22 6.31
N GLU A 13 11.07 16.95 6.31
CA GLU A 13 11.01 16.10 5.12
C GLU A 13 9.55 15.75 4.76
N VAL A 14 9.15 16.05 3.51
CA VAL A 14 7.80 15.77 3.00
C VAL A 14 7.84 14.58 2.05
N LEU A 15 7.11 13.51 2.39
CA LEU A 15 6.92 12.31 1.56
C LEU A 15 5.49 12.27 1.01
N LEU A 16 5.34 11.81 -0.23
CA LEU A 16 4.02 11.77 -0.88
C LEU A 16 3.37 10.40 -0.70
N GLY A 17 2.54 10.26 0.33
CA GLY A 17 1.72 9.06 0.58
C GLY A 17 0.48 8.99 -0.30
N VAL A 18 0.63 9.05 -1.64
CA VAL A 18 -0.53 9.07 -2.55
C VAL A 18 -0.73 7.72 -3.21
N ALA A 19 -1.82 7.06 -2.83
CA ALA A 19 -2.22 5.82 -3.45
C ALA A 19 -2.89 6.06 -4.81
N HIS A 20 -2.44 5.33 -5.83
CA HIS A 20 -3.07 5.32 -7.15
C HIS A 20 -3.78 3.98 -7.38
N PRO A 21 -5.12 3.93 -7.48
CA PRO A 21 -6.05 5.05 -7.36
C PRO A 21 -6.51 5.35 -5.91
N MET A 22 -6.40 4.41 -4.97
CA MET A 22 -6.85 4.57 -3.57
C MET A 22 -6.01 3.72 -2.59
N ARG A 23 -6.05 4.05 -1.29
CA ARG A 23 -5.33 3.30 -0.23
C ARG A 23 -5.68 1.81 -0.26
N GLU A 24 -6.94 1.49 -0.49
CA GLU A 24 -7.41 0.11 -0.57
C GLU A 24 -6.64 -0.68 -1.62
N CYS A 25 -6.22 -0.05 -2.74
CA CYS A 25 -5.41 -0.72 -3.75
C CYS A 25 -4.00 -1.10 -3.25
N TRP A 26 -3.43 -0.33 -2.31
CA TRP A 26 -2.17 -0.70 -1.66
C TRP A 26 -2.36 -1.86 -0.70
N VAL A 27 -3.45 -1.86 0.06
CA VAL A 27 -3.78 -2.98 0.96
C VAL A 27 -4.03 -4.26 0.16
N LEU A 28 -4.80 -4.17 -0.92
CA LEU A 28 -5.06 -5.30 -1.83
C LEU A 28 -3.76 -5.88 -2.41
N ALA A 29 -2.75 -5.04 -2.67
CA ALA A 29 -1.46 -5.50 -3.19
C ALA A 29 -0.77 -6.47 -2.22
N GLY A 30 -0.90 -6.28 -0.90
CA GLY A 30 -0.34 -7.20 0.07
C GLY A 30 -1.28 -8.32 0.53
N PHE A 31 -2.47 -8.44 -0.05
CA PHE A 31 -3.38 -9.52 0.28
C PHE A 31 -2.84 -10.89 -0.22
N VAL A 32 -2.61 -11.80 0.71
CA VAL A 32 -2.31 -13.22 0.46
C VAL A 32 -3.33 -14.05 1.22
N PRO A 33 -4.13 -14.92 0.56
CA PRO A 33 -5.13 -15.74 1.24
C PRO A 33 -4.50 -16.62 2.34
N GLU A 34 -5.10 -16.61 3.53
CA GLU A 34 -4.64 -17.40 4.68
C GLU A 34 -5.44 -18.70 4.86
N GLY A 35 -6.53 -18.87 4.10
CA GLY A 35 -7.36 -20.08 4.18
C GLY A 35 -8.36 -20.21 3.04
N LYS A 36 -9.04 -21.37 3.01
CA LYS A 36 -9.94 -21.79 1.93
C LYS A 36 -11.05 -20.79 1.62
N GLN A 37 -11.56 -20.10 2.64
CA GLN A 37 -12.60 -19.09 2.46
C GLN A 37 -12.09 -17.88 1.67
N GLU A 38 -10.91 -17.37 2.02
CA GLU A 38 -10.26 -16.26 1.32
C GLU A 38 -9.83 -16.65 -0.09
N GLU A 39 -9.31 -17.85 -0.28
CA GLU A 39 -9.00 -18.41 -1.59
C GLU A 39 -10.25 -18.44 -2.49
N ALA A 40 -11.37 -18.92 -1.96
CA ALA A 40 -12.64 -18.98 -2.68
C ALA A 40 -13.17 -17.57 -2.99
N SER A 41 -13.10 -16.63 -2.04
CA SER A 41 -13.49 -15.23 -2.24
C SER A 41 -12.66 -14.55 -3.33
N LEU A 42 -11.34 -14.73 -3.30
CA LEU A 42 -10.43 -14.18 -4.30
C LEU A 42 -10.65 -14.81 -5.68
N ALA A 43 -10.87 -16.13 -5.74
CA ALA A 43 -11.21 -16.81 -6.99
C ALA A 43 -12.54 -16.32 -7.59
N ALA A 44 -13.55 -16.08 -6.75
CA ALA A 44 -14.83 -15.54 -7.19
C ALA A 44 -14.69 -14.10 -7.71
N LEU A 45 -13.88 -13.27 -7.05
CA LEU A 45 -13.56 -11.92 -7.53
C LEU A 45 -12.79 -11.94 -8.85
N ARG A 46 -11.81 -12.83 -9.01
CA ARG A 46 -11.08 -13.01 -10.28
C ARG A 46 -12.03 -13.31 -11.43
N LYS A 47 -12.99 -14.20 -11.21
CA LYS A 47 -14.03 -14.52 -12.21
C LYS A 47 -14.95 -13.34 -12.50
N GLU A 48 -15.36 -12.60 -11.48
CA GLU A 48 -16.26 -11.46 -11.62
C GLU A 48 -15.61 -10.27 -12.35
N LEU A 49 -14.34 -10.00 -12.04
CA LEU A 49 -13.59 -8.84 -12.53
C LEU A 49 -12.85 -9.12 -13.84
N GLY A 50 -12.55 -10.38 -14.14
CA GLY A 50 -11.73 -10.79 -15.29
C GLY A 50 -10.22 -10.62 -15.07
N PHE A 51 -9.79 -10.25 -13.86
CA PHE A 51 -8.39 -10.09 -13.47
C PHE A 51 -8.20 -10.36 -11.98
N ASP A 52 -6.96 -10.52 -11.53
CA ASP A 52 -6.65 -10.68 -10.11
C ASP A 52 -6.53 -9.33 -9.40
N PRO A 53 -7.49 -8.93 -8.55
CA PRO A 53 -7.46 -7.63 -7.90
C PRO A 53 -6.33 -7.48 -6.87
N ALA A 54 -5.79 -8.58 -6.35
CA ALA A 54 -4.63 -8.53 -5.44
C ALA A 54 -3.31 -8.27 -6.20
N ALA A 55 -3.24 -8.66 -7.47
CA ALA A 55 -2.05 -8.46 -8.31
C ALA A 55 -2.13 -7.19 -9.17
N ARG A 56 -3.35 -6.80 -9.57
CA ARG A 56 -3.62 -5.70 -10.52
C ARG A 56 -4.60 -4.69 -9.93
N SER A 57 -4.35 -4.26 -8.68
CA SER A 57 -5.26 -3.37 -7.95
C SER A 57 -5.38 -1.97 -8.58
N HIS A 58 -4.44 -1.58 -9.44
CA HIS A 58 -4.51 -0.34 -10.24
C HIS A 58 -5.64 -0.35 -11.28
N GLU A 59 -6.18 -1.52 -11.65
CA GLU A 59 -7.30 -1.65 -12.61
C GLU A 59 -8.69 -1.55 -11.98
N LEU A 60 -8.72 -1.41 -10.66
CA LEU A 60 -9.94 -1.10 -9.93
C LEU A 60 -10.31 0.36 -10.16
N ASP A 61 -11.61 0.62 -10.16
CA ASP A 61 -12.16 1.92 -10.50
C ASP A 61 -12.59 2.65 -9.22
N ALA A 62 -11.81 3.65 -8.85
CA ALA A 62 -12.10 4.50 -7.70
C ALA A 62 -13.29 5.45 -7.91
N SER A 63 -13.75 5.63 -9.15
CA SER A 63 -14.83 6.57 -9.47
C SER A 63 -16.23 6.03 -9.13
N SER A 64 -16.37 4.74 -8.85
CA SER A 64 -17.68 4.11 -8.65
C SER A 64 -17.74 3.22 -7.41
N ASN A 65 -18.12 3.80 -6.26
CA ASN A 65 -18.28 3.07 -4.99
C ASN A 65 -19.32 1.93 -5.07
N THR A 66 -20.27 1.99 -6.01
CA THR A 66 -21.32 0.98 -6.22
C THR A 66 -21.03 0.00 -7.36
N ALA A 67 -19.97 0.19 -8.14
CA ALA A 67 -19.66 -0.74 -9.23
C ALA A 67 -18.85 -1.94 -8.75
N LYS A 68 -18.87 -2.99 -9.57
CA LYS A 68 -18.12 -4.24 -9.34
C LYS A 68 -16.63 -4.00 -9.08
N LYS A 69 -16.06 -2.95 -9.69
CA LYS A 69 -14.63 -2.59 -9.63
C LYS A 69 -14.26 -1.64 -8.48
N SER A 70 -15.16 -1.32 -7.55
CA SER A 70 -14.87 -0.48 -6.38
C SER A 70 -13.75 -1.08 -5.51
N PRO A 71 -12.61 -0.39 -5.27
CA PRO A 71 -11.56 -0.88 -4.39
C PRO A 71 -12.05 -1.24 -2.98
N LYS A 72 -12.92 -0.41 -2.40
CA LYS A 72 -13.51 -0.64 -1.07
C LYS A 72 -14.34 -1.90 -1.00
N ARG A 73 -15.22 -2.12 -1.98
CA ARG A 73 -16.04 -3.33 -2.07
C ARG A 73 -15.18 -4.59 -2.20
N VAL A 74 -14.12 -4.51 -3.02
CA VAL A 74 -13.22 -5.64 -3.24
C VAL A 74 -12.44 -5.96 -1.96
N LEU A 75 -11.89 -4.95 -1.30
CA LEU A 75 -11.19 -5.11 -0.03
C LEU A 75 -12.09 -5.71 1.05
N ASP A 76 -13.25 -5.10 1.29
CA ASP A 76 -14.25 -5.55 2.25
C ASP A 76 -14.65 -7.02 2.03
N ARG A 77 -14.81 -7.44 0.77
CA ARG A 77 -15.15 -8.82 0.43
C ARG A 77 -14.04 -9.83 0.75
N ILE A 78 -12.77 -9.47 0.56
CA ILE A 78 -11.66 -10.43 0.78
C ILE A 78 -11.17 -10.45 2.22
N THR A 79 -11.33 -9.34 2.96
CA THR A 79 -11.01 -9.28 4.38
C THR A 79 -12.20 -9.61 5.28
N GLY A 80 -13.41 -9.68 4.72
CA GLY A 80 -14.65 -9.85 5.48
C GLY A 80 -15.04 -8.60 6.29
N GLY A 81 -14.48 -7.43 5.95
CA GLY A 81 -14.62 -6.21 6.74
C GLY A 81 -13.80 -6.20 8.03
N GLU A 82 -12.95 -7.21 8.26
CA GLU A 82 -12.16 -7.34 9.48
C GLU A 82 -10.93 -6.42 9.44
N HIS A 83 -10.87 -5.44 10.34
CA HIS A 83 -9.79 -4.45 10.40
C HIS A 83 -8.42 -5.09 10.67
N GLU A 84 -8.35 -6.10 11.53
CA GLU A 84 -7.09 -6.81 11.81
C GLU A 84 -6.58 -7.54 10.56
N ARG A 85 -7.50 -8.14 9.79
CA ARG A 85 -7.13 -8.82 8.55
C ARG A 85 -6.64 -7.84 7.49
N GLU A 86 -7.29 -6.69 7.39
CA GLU A 86 -6.84 -5.58 6.55
C GLU A 86 -5.42 -5.13 6.95
N ALA A 87 -5.17 -5.00 8.26
CA ALA A 87 -3.85 -4.61 8.77
C ALA A 87 -2.76 -5.60 8.37
N ARG A 88 -3.02 -6.90 8.51
CA ARG A 88 -2.09 -7.96 8.10
C ARG A 88 -1.63 -7.84 6.64
N CYS A 89 -2.46 -7.29 5.76
CA CYS A 89 -2.09 -7.10 4.35
C CYS A 89 -0.96 -6.10 4.13
N TRP A 90 -0.59 -5.27 5.11
CA TRP A 90 0.56 -4.36 4.98
C TRP A 90 1.61 -4.53 6.10
N THR A 91 1.31 -5.31 7.13
CA THR A 91 2.27 -5.61 8.21
C THR A 91 3.02 -6.93 8.03
N GLU A 92 2.46 -7.92 7.33
CA GLU A 92 3.03 -9.26 7.22
C GLU A 92 3.76 -9.58 5.92
N PRO A 93 3.27 -9.14 4.73
CA PRO A 93 4.01 -9.34 3.49
C PRO A 93 5.37 -8.66 3.55
N ASP A 94 6.39 -9.31 3.00
CA ASP A 94 7.69 -8.69 2.86
C ASP A 94 7.63 -7.47 1.92
N LEU A 95 8.55 -6.52 2.10
CA LEU A 95 8.58 -5.30 1.29
C LEU A 95 8.82 -5.60 -0.20
N GLY A 96 9.48 -6.69 -0.55
CA GLY A 96 9.68 -7.11 -1.94
C GLY A 96 8.37 -7.48 -2.62
N HIS A 97 7.50 -8.22 -1.93
CA HIS A 97 6.14 -8.54 -2.35
C HIS A 97 5.31 -7.28 -2.60
N LEU A 98 5.32 -6.34 -1.64
CA LEU A 98 4.60 -5.08 -1.75
C LEU A 98 5.12 -4.22 -2.92
N ARG A 99 6.44 -4.18 -3.14
CA ARG A 99 7.03 -3.49 -4.30
C ARG A 99 6.63 -4.13 -5.62
N GLN A 100 6.65 -5.45 -5.71
CA GLN A 100 6.31 -6.17 -6.94
C GLN A 100 4.86 -5.86 -7.36
N ARG A 101 3.91 -6.05 -6.44
CA ARG A 101 2.48 -5.85 -6.71
C ARG A 101 2.06 -4.38 -6.69
N GLY A 102 2.88 -3.53 -6.07
CA GLY A 102 2.70 -2.09 -5.97
C GLY A 102 3.26 -1.26 -7.12
N SER A 103 3.84 -1.92 -8.15
CA SER A 103 4.54 -1.27 -9.25
C SER A 103 3.65 -0.29 -10.03
N ASP A 104 2.41 -0.67 -10.29
CA ASP A 104 1.48 0.11 -11.11
C ASP A 104 0.50 0.98 -10.29
N ASN A 105 0.46 0.80 -8.96
CA ASN A 105 -0.49 1.49 -8.08
C ASN A 105 0.17 2.57 -7.19
N GLY A 106 1.45 2.84 -7.39
CA GLY A 106 2.23 3.84 -6.66
C GLY A 106 2.80 3.38 -5.32
N LEU A 107 2.46 2.19 -4.82
CA LEU A 107 3.01 1.67 -3.55
C LEU A 107 4.52 1.44 -3.65
N ALA A 108 5.01 0.91 -4.77
CA ALA A 108 6.45 0.67 -4.95
C ALA A 108 7.26 1.99 -4.95
N ALA A 109 6.70 3.04 -5.55
CA ALA A 109 7.30 4.37 -5.55
C ALA A 109 7.33 4.96 -4.13
N PHE A 110 6.22 4.86 -3.40
CA PHE A 110 6.15 5.30 -2.01
C PHE A 110 7.15 4.56 -1.11
N LEU A 111 7.26 3.24 -1.21
CA LEU A 111 8.22 2.45 -0.43
C LEU A 111 9.67 2.83 -0.75
N SER A 112 9.98 3.12 -2.03
CA SER A 112 11.31 3.60 -2.43
C SER A 112 11.60 4.99 -1.86
N GLU A 113 10.58 5.85 -1.79
CA GLU A 113 10.70 7.18 -1.23
C GLU A 113 10.96 7.13 0.29
N VAL A 114 10.21 6.29 1.01
CA VAL A 114 10.43 6.04 2.45
C VAL A 114 11.84 5.52 2.70
N GLU A 115 12.30 4.55 1.93
CA GLU A 115 13.65 4.00 2.07
C GLU A 115 14.73 5.06 1.79
N ALA A 116 14.59 5.86 0.74
CA ALA A 116 15.59 6.82 0.34
C ALA A 116 15.63 8.08 1.24
N ARG A 117 14.50 8.47 1.84
CA ARG A 117 14.36 9.78 2.50
C ARG A 117 14.03 9.69 3.98
N LEU A 118 13.28 8.68 4.41
CA LEU A 118 12.87 8.54 5.81
C LEU A 118 13.85 7.71 6.63
N VAL A 119 14.29 6.57 6.11
CA VAL A 119 15.21 5.66 6.82
C VAL A 119 16.53 6.35 7.21
N PRO A 120 17.16 7.20 6.36
CA PRO A 120 18.37 7.90 6.76
C PRO A 120 18.18 8.82 7.96
N VAL A 121 17.02 9.48 8.10
CA VAL A 121 16.74 10.37 9.24
C VAL A 121 16.80 9.62 10.58
N PHE A 122 16.28 8.40 10.61
CA PHE A 122 16.33 7.55 11.81
C PHE A 122 17.71 6.93 12.03
N SER A 123 18.44 6.64 10.95
CA SER A 123 19.79 6.09 11.02
C SER A 123 20.78 7.13 11.52
N ASP A 124 20.73 8.35 10.99
CA ASP A 124 21.58 9.48 11.38
C ASP A 124 21.24 10.00 12.79
N ALA A 125 19.99 9.86 13.23
CA ALA A 125 19.61 10.14 14.62
C ALA A 125 20.26 9.16 15.60
N ALA A 126 20.34 7.87 15.25
CA ALA A 126 20.99 6.85 16.08
C ALA A 126 22.51 7.03 16.20
N PHE A 127 23.17 7.67 15.23
CA PHE A 127 24.61 7.97 15.27
C PHE A 127 24.98 9.31 15.94
N LYS A 128 24.01 10.15 16.29
CA LYS A 128 24.27 11.43 16.97
C LYS A 128 24.33 11.32 18.50
N ASP A 129 23.77 10.27 19.09
CA ASP A 129 23.75 10.08 20.56
C ASP A 129 25.03 9.47 21.14
N ASP A 130 25.96 8.97 20.32
CA ASP A 130 27.16 8.25 20.81
C ASP A 130 28.48 9.06 20.70
N SER A 131 28.38 10.37 20.44
CA SER A 131 29.56 11.26 20.24
C SER A 131 29.78 12.30 21.35
N GLY A 132 29.25 12.04 22.55
CA GLY A 132 29.32 12.94 23.70
C GLY A 132 29.71 12.25 25.00
N ALA A 133 30.80 11.49 25.02
CA ALA A 133 31.43 11.02 26.26
C ALA A 133 32.96 10.98 26.10
N GLU A 134 33.60 12.13 26.28
CA GLU A 134 34.98 12.24 26.77
C GLU A 134 35.01 13.17 27.99
#